data_AF-A0A937C4E4-F1
#
_entry.id   AF-A0A937C4E4-F1
#
_cell.length_a   1.000
_cell.length_b   1.000
_cell.length_c   1.000
_cell.angle_alpha   90.00
_cell.angle_beta   90.00
_cell.angle_gamma   90.00
#
_symmetry.space_group_name_H-M   'P 1'
#
loop_
_entity.id
_entity.type
_entity.pdbx_description
1 polymer ?
#
loop_
_entity_poly.entity_id
_entity_poly.type
_entity_poly.pdbx_seq_one_letter_code
_entity_poly.pdbx_strand_id
1 'polypeptide(L)'
;MTKQELLNELSGNTWVMLRPSLIEGIGVFAIRDIPKGCRDMFGKPDAADEWITVPKNEIEGLPAHAQFLVGNYCLYDEESYFIPAHGFKKMDVSLFLNHSDNPNIISINDGDFF
;
A
#
# COMPACT_ATOMS: atom_id res chain seq x y z
N MET A 1 -8.32 20.01 0.66
CA MET A 1 -7.34 20.30 -0.40
C MET A 1 -7.98 21.22 -1.45
N THR A 2 -7.32 22.33 -1.80
CA THR A 2 -7.67 23.23 -2.90
C THR A 2 -7.01 22.78 -4.20
N LYS A 3 -7.44 23.32 -5.36
CA LYS A 3 -6.78 23.04 -6.65
C LYS A 3 -5.28 23.42 -6.63
N GLN A 4 -4.94 24.56 -6.03
CA GLN A 4 -3.54 25.00 -5.97
C GLN A 4 -2.69 24.08 -5.10
N GLU A 5 -3.23 23.62 -3.96
CA GLU A 5 -2.58 22.63 -3.11
C GLU A 5 -2.36 21.32 -3.86
N LEU A 6 -3.36 20.84 -4.61
CA LEU A 6 -3.22 19.64 -5.44
C LEU A 6 -2.12 19.79 -6.50
N LEU A 7 -2.06 20.94 -7.20
CA LEU A 7 -1.01 21.17 -8.20
C LEU A 7 0.39 21.21 -7.57
N ASN A 8 0.52 21.80 -6.38
CA ASN A 8 1.78 21.77 -5.64
C ASN A 8 2.16 20.34 -5.23
N GLU A 9 1.20 19.57 -4.70
CA GLU A 9 1.39 18.16 -4.35
C GLU A 9 1.85 17.33 -5.55
N LEU A 10 1.15 17.44 -6.69
CA LEU A 10 1.52 16.71 -7.91
C LEU A 10 2.93 17.11 -8.42
N SER A 11 3.31 18.38 -8.28
CA SER A 11 4.63 18.85 -8.74
C SER A 11 5.78 18.44 -7.81
N GLY A 12 5.52 18.36 -6.50
CA GLY A 12 6.53 18.11 -5.47
C GLY A 12 6.61 16.65 -5.03
N ASN A 13 5.48 15.95 -4.99
CA ASN A 13 5.30 14.68 -4.29
C ASN A 13 4.82 13.53 -5.19
N THR A 14 5.17 13.58 -6.49
CA THR A 14 4.98 12.44 -7.41
C THR A 14 6.32 11.70 -7.58
N TRP A 15 6.49 10.61 -6.84
CA TRP A 15 7.78 9.89 -6.75
C TRP A 15 7.80 8.54 -7.47
N VAL A 16 6.66 7.87 -7.53
CA VAL A 16 6.56 6.48 -7.96
C VAL A 16 5.43 6.26 -8.97
N MET A 17 5.48 5.13 -9.67
CA MET A 17 4.40 4.65 -10.53
C MET A 17 4.34 3.12 -10.52
N LEU A 18 3.19 2.57 -10.90
CA LEU A 18 3.02 1.13 -11.11
C LEU A 18 3.57 0.69 -12.47
N ARG A 19 4.25 -0.44 -12.51
CA ARG A 19 4.70 -1.14 -13.74
C ARG A 19 4.69 -2.66 -13.54
N PRO A 20 4.71 -3.47 -14.61
CA PRO A 20 4.96 -4.91 -14.49
C PRO A 20 6.27 -5.17 -13.73
N SER A 21 6.20 -6.01 -12.71
CA SER A 21 7.36 -6.38 -11.90
C SER A 21 8.11 -7.54 -12.54
N LEU A 22 9.43 -7.57 -12.35
CA LEU A 22 10.26 -8.75 -12.66
C LEU A 22 10.25 -9.78 -11.53
N ILE A 23 9.68 -9.44 -10.37
CA ILE A 23 9.52 -10.33 -9.21
C ILE A 23 8.19 -11.07 -9.36
N GLU A 24 7.08 -10.34 -9.21
CA GLU A 24 5.73 -10.89 -9.22
C GLU A 24 4.72 -9.77 -9.58
N GLY A 25 3.75 -10.10 -10.45
CA GLY A 25 2.64 -9.22 -10.81
C GLY A 25 3.03 -7.77 -11.18
N ILE A 26 2.55 -6.83 -10.37
CA ILE A 26 2.75 -5.38 -10.51
C ILE A 26 3.69 -4.92 -9.40
N GLY A 27 4.58 -3.98 -9.69
CA GLY A 27 5.46 -3.37 -8.72
C GLY A 27 5.40 -1.85 -8.74
N VAL A 28 5.96 -1.25 -7.69
CA VAL A 28 6.17 0.19 -7.55
C VAL A 28 7.57 0.56 -8.00
N PHE A 29 7.69 1.54 -8.89
CA PHE A 29 8.95 1.99 -9.46
C PHE A 29 9.12 3.50 -9.28
N ALA A 30 10.30 3.90 -8.83
CA ALA A 30 10.69 5.31 -8.79
C ALA A 30 10.70 5.91 -10.21
N ILE A 31 10.15 7.11 -10.36
CA ILE A 31 10.17 7.87 -11.63
C ILE A 31 11.14 9.05 -11.61
N ARG A 32 11.76 9.29 -10.45
CA ARG A 32 12.79 10.29 -10.17
C ARG A 32 13.59 9.84 -8.95
N ASP A 33 14.74 10.47 -8.72
CA ASP A 33 15.54 10.19 -7.52
C ASP A 33 14.75 10.50 -6.25
N ILE A 34 14.76 9.55 -5.31
CA ILE A 34 14.10 9.66 -4.01
C ILE A 34 15.18 9.89 -2.95
N PRO A 35 15.17 11.02 -2.23
CA PRO A 35 16.16 11.28 -1.19
C PRO A 35 15.94 10.33 0.01
N LYS A 36 17.03 9.93 0.65
CA LYS A 36 16.96 9.12 1.88
C LYS A 36 16.14 9.85 2.95
N GLY A 37 15.16 9.16 3.50
CA GLY A 37 14.25 9.71 4.52
C GLY A 37 13.01 10.42 3.96
N CYS A 38 12.77 10.37 2.65
CA CYS A 38 11.48 10.79 2.07
C CYS A 38 10.33 9.98 2.68
N ARG A 39 9.24 10.65 3.06
CA ARG A 39 8.00 10.03 3.58
C ARG A 39 6.77 10.31 2.73
N ASP A 40 6.93 11.08 1.66
CA ASP A 40 5.84 11.57 0.82
C ASP A 40 5.68 10.75 -0.47
N MET A 41 6.21 9.52 -0.51
CA MET A 41 6.15 8.62 -1.69
C MET A 41 4.74 8.07 -1.95
N PHE A 42 3.95 7.94 -0.88
CA PHE A 42 2.64 7.28 -0.85
C PHE A 42 1.60 8.18 -0.20
N GLY A 43 0.34 7.73 -0.20
CA GLY A 43 -0.72 8.40 0.55
C GLY A 43 -0.35 8.56 2.02
N LYS A 44 -0.69 9.73 2.59
CA LYS A 44 -0.56 9.96 4.03
C LYS A 44 -1.66 9.17 4.75
N PRO A 45 -1.44 8.71 5.99
CA PRO A 45 -2.49 8.12 6.80
C PRO A 45 -3.69 9.06 6.87
N ASP A 46 -4.86 8.57 6.45
CA ASP A 46 -6.12 9.29 6.62
C ASP A 46 -6.79 8.79 7.89
N ALA A 47 -7.15 9.70 8.79
CA ALA A 47 -7.90 9.34 10.00
C ALA A 47 -9.28 8.75 9.68
N ALA A 48 -9.77 8.94 8.45
CA ALA A 48 -10.98 8.32 7.94
C ALA A 48 -10.77 6.93 7.32
N ASP A 49 -9.52 6.49 7.10
CA ASP A 49 -9.24 5.13 6.61
C ASP A 49 -9.43 4.14 7.77
N GLU A 50 -10.63 3.56 7.83
CA GLU A 50 -10.98 2.53 8.80
C GLU A 50 -10.49 1.16 8.31
N TRP A 51 -9.79 0.44 9.19
CA TRP A 51 -9.31 -0.92 8.96
C TRP A 51 -10.03 -1.89 9.90
N ILE A 52 -10.49 -3.00 9.36
CA ILE A 52 -11.19 -4.06 10.08
C ILE A 52 -10.22 -5.24 10.23
N THR A 53 -9.95 -5.62 11.47
CA THR A 53 -9.21 -6.84 11.78
C THR A 53 -10.11 -8.05 11.54
N VAL A 54 -9.69 -8.96 10.66
CA VAL A 54 -10.44 -10.16 10.30
C VAL A 54 -9.57 -11.41 10.54
N PRO A 55 -10.01 -12.35 11.37
CA PRO A 55 -9.30 -13.62 11.60
C PRO A 55 -9.05 -14.41 10.30
N LYS A 56 -7.88 -15.05 10.20
CA LYS A 56 -7.51 -15.84 9.00
C LYS A 56 -8.51 -16.94 8.65
N ASN A 57 -9.08 -17.62 9.65
CA ASN A 57 -10.08 -18.68 9.43
C ASN A 57 -11.38 -18.16 8.79
N GLU A 58 -11.76 -16.89 9.03
CA GLU A 58 -12.90 -16.27 8.36
C GLU A 58 -12.58 -15.98 6.88
N ILE A 59 -11.33 -15.59 6.58
CA ILE A 59 -10.87 -15.39 5.21
C ILE A 59 -10.82 -16.71 4.44
N GLU A 60 -10.37 -17.79 5.06
CA GLU A 60 -10.34 -19.14 4.47
C GLU A 60 -11.74 -19.63 4.05
N GLY A 61 -12.81 -19.13 4.68
CA GLY A 61 -14.19 -19.40 4.30
C GLY A 61 -14.71 -18.65 3.06
N LEU A 62 -13.98 -17.65 2.57
CA LEU A 62 -14.38 -16.82 1.43
C LEU A 62 -14.08 -17.49 0.07
N PRO A 63 -14.68 -17.03 -1.04
CA PRO A 63 -14.29 -17.48 -2.37
C PRO A 63 -12.81 -17.21 -2.70
N ALA A 64 -12.19 -18.07 -3.52
CA ALA A 64 -10.76 -18.01 -3.85
C ALA A 64 -10.28 -16.64 -4.37
N HIS A 65 -11.10 -15.91 -5.12
CA HIS A 65 -10.73 -14.58 -5.61
C HIS A 65 -10.65 -13.53 -4.49
N ALA A 66 -11.47 -13.66 -3.44
CA ALA A 66 -11.43 -12.78 -2.29
C ALA A 66 -10.22 -13.10 -1.41
N GLN A 67 -9.98 -14.40 -1.17
CA GLN A 67 -8.77 -14.87 -0.47
C GLN A 67 -7.49 -14.35 -1.16
N PHE A 68 -7.45 -14.42 -2.49
CA PHE A 68 -6.32 -13.90 -3.28
C PHE A 68 -6.09 -12.41 -3.05
N LEU A 69 -7.15 -11.59 -3.12
CA LEU A 69 -6.99 -10.14 -2.90
C LEU A 69 -6.53 -9.82 -1.47
N VAL A 70 -7.14 -10.47 -0.46
CA VAL A 70 -6.74 -10.25 0.95
C VAL A 70 -5.29 -10.68 1.17
N GLY A 71 -4.91 -11.88 0.73
CA GLY A 71 -3.55 -12.39 0.89
C GLY A 71 -2.47 -11.60 0.14
N ASN A 72 -2.84 -10.93 -0.95
CA ASN A 72 -1.88 -10.22 -1.79
C ASN A 72 -1.75 -8.72 -1.47
N TYR A 73 -2.78 -8.10 -0.89
CA TYR A 73 -2.84 -6.64 -0.72
C TYR A 73 -3.08 -6.16 0.71
N CYS A 74 -3.30 -7.05 1.68
CA CYS A 74 -3.47 -6.66 3.08
C CYS A 74 -2.25 -7.05 3.93
N LEU A 75 -1.91 -6.17 4.87
CA LEU A 75 -1.02 -6.52 5.97
C LEU A 75 -1.70 -7.54 6.88
N TYR A 76 -0.89 -8.35 7.56
CA TYR A 76 -1.36 -9.39 8.46
C TYR A 76 -0.36 -9.64 9.58
N ASP A 77 -0.85 -10.18 10.68
CA ASP A 77 -0.04 -10.74 11.76
C ASP A 77 -0.16 -12.28 11.76
N GLU A 78 0.19 -12.92 12.88
CA GLU A 78 0.08 -14.37 13.00
C GLU A 78 -1.37 -14.88 12.87
N GLU A 79 -2.36 -14.10 13.32
CA GLU A 79 -3.75 -14.53 13.51
C GLU A 79 -4.75 -13.91 12.53
N SER A 80 -4.49 -12.69 12.06
CA SER A 80 -5.48 -11.84 11.39
C SER A 80 -4.93 -11.07 10.19
N TYR A 81 -5.83 -10.70 9.28
CA TYR A 81 -5.59 -9.69 8.25
C TYR A 81 -6.18 -8.34 8.68
N PHE A 82 -5.55 -7.24 8.24
CA PHE A 82 -6.08 -5.89 8.39
C PHE A 82 -6.65 -5.44 7.04
N ILE A 83 -7.97 -5.34 6.95
CA ILE A 83 -8.69 -5.14 5.67
C ILE A 83 -9.33 -3.75 5.68
N PRO A 84 -9.19 -2.95 4.60
CA PRO A 84 -9.87 -1.65 4.55
C PRO A 84 -11.39 -1.85 4.61
N ALA A 85 -12.09 -1.04 5.41
CA ALA A 85 -13.55 -1.15 5.59
C ALA A 85 -14.33 -0.97 4.28
N HIS A 86 -13.78 -0.23 3.31
CA HIS A 86 -14.34 -0.07 1.97
C HIS A 86 -13.91 -1.17 0.97
N GLY A 87 -13.16 -2.18 1.42
CA GLY A 87 -12.59 -3.23 0.59
C GLY A 87 -11.67 -2.71 -0.52
N PHE A 88 -11.57 -3.46 -1.62
CA PHE A 88 -10.57 -3.21 -2.67
C PHE A 88 -11.04 -2.27 -3.80
N LYS A 89 -12.05 -1.42 -3.56
CA LYS A 89 -12.54 -0.46 -4.58
C LYS A 89 -11.66 0.78 -4.72
N LYS A 90 -10.87 1.08 -3.68
CA LYS A 90 -9.86 2.12 -3.64
C LYS A 90 -8.63 1.51 -2.96
N MET A 91 -7.48 1.60 -3.62
CA MET A 91 -6.21 1.08 -3.10
C MET A 91 -5.12 2.13 -3.30
N ASP A 92 -4.28 2.28 -2.28
CA ASP A 92 -3.05 3.07 -2.40
C ASP A 92 -2.01 2.30 -3.22
N VAL A 93 -1.11 3.01 -3.89
CA VAL A 93 -0.04 2.40 -4.70
C VAL A 93 0.98 1.66 -3.82
N SER A 94 1.08 1.97 -2.52
CA SER A 94 1.91 1.25 -1.54
C SER A 94 1.55 -0.23 -1.43
N LEU A 95 0.29 -0.62 -1.67
CA LEU A 95 -0.17 -2.00 -1.61
C LEU A 95 0.41 -2.89 -2.74
N PHE A 96 1.09 -2.28 -3.72
CA PHE A 96 1.78 -2.99 -4.80
C PHE A 96 3.30 -3.08 -4.58
N LEU A 97 3.78 -2.75 -3.38
CA LEU A 97 5.16 -2.98 -3.00
C LEU A 97 5.45 -4.48 -2.96
N ASN A 98 6.49 -4.88 -3.68
CA ASN A 98 6.96 -6.27 -3.66
C ASN A 98 7.89 -6.51 -2.47
N HIS A 99 7.93 -7.77 -2.01
CA HIS A 99 8.93 -8.24 -1.05
C HIS A 99 10.33 -8.29 -1.65
N SER A 100 11.34 -8.03 -0.83
CA SER A 100 12.76 -8.24 -1.15
C SER A 100 13.53 -8.50 0.15
N ASP A 101 14.44 -9.48 0.13
CA ASP A 101 15.36 -9.72 1.25
C ASP A 101 16.44 -8.64 1.38
N ASN A 102 16.59 -7.78 0.36
CA ASN A 102 17.43 -6.58 0.38
C ASN A 102 16.59 -5.36 -0.02
N PRO A 103 15.71 -4.86 0.87
CA PRO A 103 14.77 -3.80 0.54
C PRO A 103 15.47 -2.43 0.50
N ASN A 104 14.88 -1.49 -0.22
CA ASN A 104 15.36 -0.10 -0.34
C ASN A 104 14.45 0.93 0.37
N ILE A 105 13.35 0.46 0.98
CA ILE A 105 12.42 1.21 1.85
C ILE A 105 12.06 0.34 3.05
N ILE A 106 11.50 0.92 4.11
CA ILE A 106 11.07 0.18 5.30
C ILE A 106 9.71 0.71 5.77
N SER A 107 8.80 -0.17 6.16
CA SER A 107 7.57 0.27 6.81
C SER A 107 7.86 0.93 8.17
N ILE A 108 7.09 1.96 8.51
CA ILE A 108 7.17 2.71 9.76
C ILE A 108 5.77 2.87 10.32
N ASN A 109 5.63 2.70 11.64
CA ASN A 109 4.35 2.75 12.35
C ASN A 109 3.31 1.87 11.66
N ASP A 110 3.60 0.57 11.58
CA ASP A 110 2.66 -0.45 11.05
C ASP A 110 2.14 -0.18 9.62
N GLY A 111 2.90 0.55 8.82
CA GLY A 111 2.57 0.83 7.42
C GLY A 111 1.97 2.21 7.16
N ASP A 112 1.87 3.06 8.20
CA ASP A 112 1.49 4.47 8.03
C ASP A 112 2.43 5.21 7.08
N PHE A 113 3.72 4.86 7.13
CA PHE A 113 4.77 5.45 6.28
C PHE A 113 5.78 4.40 5.79
N PHE A 114 6.60 4.79 4.81
CA PHE A 114 7.70 4.01 4.25
C PHE A 114 8.99 4.82 4.16
#